data_AF-A0A5F1ZQH0-F1
#
_entry.id   AF-A0A5F1ZQH0-F1
#
_cell.length_a   1.000
_cell.length_b   1.000
_cell.length_c   1.000
_cell.angle_alpha   90.00
_cell.angle_beta   90.00
_cell.angle_gamma   90.00
#
_symmetry.space_group_name_H-M   'P 1'
#
loop_
_entity.id
_entity.type
_entity.pdbx_description
1 polymer ?
#
loop_
_entity_poly.entity_id
_entity_poly.type
_entity_poly.pdbx_seq_one_letter_code
_entity_poly.pdbx_strand_id
1 'polypeptide(L)'
;MILKTFRFILIPFLLSCNLDFTNYPIANLQNSKEEVVIKAIQAAERQDTKGISDLALTANEHNTMFWNHVGERFTSDQGMTPQLAYDHMTMESNIVVKELFHKIGGKDFILKEFVCKRASEKYGPFTLHMGCISTLYSPSTKETMTLSSFRTILEYKGKYKLYHLKRE
;
A
#
# COMPACT_ATOMS: atom_id res chain seq x y z
N MET A 1 54.23 -8.33 -48.44
CA MET A 1 53.06 -7.43 -48.53
C MET A 1 51.99 -7.99 -47.59
N ILE A 2 51.78 -7.31 -46.47
CA ILE A 2 50.94 -7.77 -45.34
C ILE A 2 49.49 -7.37 -45.65
N LEU A 3 48.58 -8.33 -45.82
CA LEU A 3 47.14 -8.06 -45.82
C LEU A 3 46.51 -8.71 -44.59
N LYS A 4 46.45 -7.95 -43.49
CA LYS A 4 45.70 -8.30 -42.28
C LYS A 4 44.20 -8.19 -42.61
N THR A 5 43.52 -9.32 -42.74
CA THR A 5 42.05 -9.36 -42.74
C THR A 5 41.59 -9.34 -41.28
N PHE A 6 41.32 -8.16 -40.76
CA PHE A 6 40.54 -7.99 -39.53
C PHE A 6 39.10 -8.45 -39.80
N ARG A 7 38.76 -9.67 -39.38
CA ARG A 7 37.36 -10.06 -39.21
C ARG A 7 36.82 -9.32 -37.99
N PHE A 8 36.13 -8.21 -38.25
CA PHE A 8 35.26 -7.57 -37.27
C PHE A 8 34.17 -8.57 -36.88
N ILE A 9 34.29 -9.16 -35.69
CA ILE A 9 33.21 -9.85 -35.03
C ILE A 9 32.25 -8.76 -34.57
N LEU A 10 31.23 -8.45 -35.37
CA LEU A 10 30.05 -7.74 -34.90
C LEU A 10 29.32 -8.68 -33.95
N ILE A 11 29.64 -8.60 -32.65
CA ILE A 11 28.75 -9.10 -31.61
C ILE A 11 27.64 -8.07 -31.53
N PRO A 12 26.38 -8.37 -31.92
CA PRO A 12 25.29 -7.53 -31.49
C PRO A 12 25.19 -7.77 -29.98
N PHE A 13 25.71 -6.84 -29.21
CA PHE A 13 25.36 -6.65 -27.80
C PHE A 13 23.88 -6.25 -27.76
N LEU A 14 22.99 -7.18 -28.11
CA LEU A 14 21.63 -7.23 -27.59
C LEU A 14 21.75 -7.70 -26.15
N LEU A 15 22.44 -6.89 -25.33
CA LEU A 15 22.15 -6.79 -23.91
C LEU A 15 20.68 -6.45 -23.88
N SER A 16 19.91 -7.49 -23.60
CA SER A 16 18.53 -7.40 -23.21
C SER A 16 18.54 -6.46 -22.00
N CYS A 17 18.29 -5.18 -22.24
CA CYS A 17 17.70 -4.32 -21.24
C CYS A 17 16.36 -4.95 -20.90
N ASN A 18 16.39 -5.96 -20.04
CA ASN A 18 15.30 -6.23 -19.12
C ASN A 18 15.25 -4.98 -18.23
N LEU A 19 14.69 -3.89 -18.78
CA LEU A 19 14.08 -2.85 -17.98
C LEU A 19 13.06 -3.61 -17.14
N ASP A 20 13.42 -3.90 -15.90
CA ASP A 20 12.61 -4.64 -14.98
C ASP A 20 11.45 -3.71 -14.56
N PHE A 21 10.45 -3.60 -15.45
CA PHE A 21 9.24 -2.80 -15.28
C PHE A 21 8.38 -3.27 -14.09
N THR A 22 8.88 -4.22 -13.29
CA THR A 22 8.24 -4.74 -12.09
C THR A 22 8.93 -4.30 -10.80
N ASN A 23 10.09 -3.63 -10.88
CA ASN A 23 10.87 -3.19 -9.72
C ASN A 23 10.60 -1.72 -9.36
N TYR A 24 9.56 -1.49 -8.56
CA TYR A 24 9.15 -0.15 -8.13
C TYR A 24 9.78 0.22 -6.78
N PRO A 25 10.26 1.46 -6.60
CA PRO A 25 10.77 1.92 -5.31
C PRO A 25 9.59 2.19 -4.36
N ILE A 26 9.24 1.19 -3.55
CA ILE A 26 8.21 1.31 -2.50
C ILE A 26 8.91 1.41 -1.14
N ALA A 27 8.63 2.49 -0.41
CA ALA A 27 9.19 2.74 0.91
C ALA A 27 8.28 2.20 2.03
N ASN A 28 8.84 2.04 3.23
CA ASN A 28 8.12 1.69 4.46
C ASN A 28 7.26 0.43 4.35
N LEU A 29 7.77 -0.56 3.62
CA LEU A 29 7.21 -1.90 3.55
C LEU A 29 7.38 -2.64 4.88
N GLN A 30 6.34 -3.35 5.32
CA GLN A 30 6.29 -4.11 6.58
C GLN A 30 6.39 -5.61 6.32
N ASN A 31 6.70 -6.40 7.34
CA ASN A 31 6.92 -7.84 7.19
C ASN A 31 5.63 -8.66 7.18
N SER A 32 4.56 -8.13 7.74
CA SER A 32 3.23 -8.76 7.72
C SER A 32 2.11 -7.72 7.61
N LYS A 33 0.90 -8.18 7.31
CA LYS A 33 -0.30 -7.34 7.27
C LYS A 33 -0.63 -6.80 8.67
N GLU A 34 -0.47 -7.65 9.67
CA GLU A 34 -0.69 -7.34 11.07
C GLU A 34 0.28 -6.26 11.55
N GLU A 35 1.55 -6.29 11.10
CA GLU A 35 2.54 -5.26 11.44
C GLU A 35 2.12 -3.88 10.90
N VAL A 36 1.57 -3.80 9.68
CA VAL A 36 1.02 -2.54 9.13
C VAL A 36 -0.06 -2.00 10.06
N VAL A 37 -1.01 -2.87 10.46
CA VAL A 37 -2.16 -2.48 11.28
C VAL A 37 -1.74 -2.08 12.68
N ILE A 38 -0.85 -2.85 13.32
CA ILE A 38 -0.30 -2.55 14.65
C ILE A 38 0.38 -1.18 14.64
N LYS A 39 1.24 -0.90 13.65
CA LYS A 39 1.91 0.40 13.53
C LYS A 39 0.91 1.54 13.30
N ALA A 40 -0.14 1.32 12.53
CA ALA A 40 -1.19 2.32 12.30
C ALA A 40 -1.99 2.61 13.58
N ILE A 41 -2.33 1.58 14.36
CA ILE A 41 -2.99 1.74 15.67
C ILE A 41 -2.09 2.53 16.61
N GLN A 42 -0.82 2.14 16.76
CA GLN A 42 0.12 2.83 17.63
C GLN A 42 0.37 4.29 17.22
N ALA A 43 0.35 4.58 15.92
CA ALA A 43 0.42 5.96 15.42
C ALA A 43 -0.87 6.73 15.77
N ALA A 44 -2.04 6.10 15.62
CA ALA A 44 -3.32 6.71 15.97
C ALA A 44 -3.50 6.96 17.47
N GLU A 45 -3.03 6.06 18.33
CA GLU A 45 -2.97 6.27 19.79
C GLU A 45 -2.17 7.53 20.15
N ARG A 46 -1.04 7.74 19.44
CA ARG A 46 -0.16 8.90 19.57
C ARG A 46 -0.61 10.13 18.78
N GLN A 47 -1.74 10.03 18.07
CA GLN A 47 -2.23 11.06 17.14
C GLN A 47 -1.18 11.50 16.09
N ASP A 48 -0.33 10.56 15.67
CA ASP A 48 0.76 10.78 14.72
C ASP A 48 0.26 10.58 13.28
N THR A 49 -0.22 11.68 12.68
CA THR A 49 -0.68 11.70 11.29
C THR A 49 0.40 11.22 10.32
N LYS A 50 1.66 11.62 10.56
CA LYS A 50 2.77 11.26 9.68
C LYS A 50 3.02 9.76 9.74
N GLY A 51 3.05 9.19 10.95
CA GLY A 51 3.20 7.76 11.17
C GLY A 51 2.15 6.93 10.45
N ILE A 52 0.88 7.39 10.39
CA ILE A 52 -0.15 6.73 9.59
C ILE A 52 0.09 6.92 8.08
N SER A 53 0.39 8.15 7.63
CA SER A 53 0.61 8.42 6.21
C SER A 53 1.81 7.65 5.64
N ASP A 54 2.86 7.45 6.42
CA ASP A 54 4.06 6.72 6.02
C ASP A 54 3.77 5.23 5.75
N LEU A 55 2.69 4.68 6.33
CA LEU A 55 2.23 3.31 6.12
C LEU A 55 1.34 3.16 4.88
N ALA A 56 0.82 4.26 4.31
CA ALA A 56 -0.03 4.28 3.13
C ALA A 56 0.78 4.56 1.85
N LEU A 57 0.22 4.22 0.68
CA LEU A 57 0.86 4.57 -0.59
C LEU A 57 1.10 6.07 -0.69
N THR A 58 2.31 6.44 -1.12
CA THR A 58 2.62 7.82 -1.52
C THR A 58 2.04 8.14 -2.90
N ALA A 59 1.96 9.42 -3.25
CA ALA A 59 1.53 9.86 -4.58
C ALA A 59 2.37 9.20 -5.70
N ASN A 60 3.68 9.09 -5.49
CA ASN A 60 4.58 8.48 -6.46
C ASN A 60 4.31 6.97 -6.61
N GLU A 61 4.22 6.23 -5.50
CA GLU A 61 3.92 4.79 -5.53
C GLU A 61 2.52 4.53 -6.13
N HIS A 62 1.55 5.38 -5.81
CA HIS A 62 0.22 5.31 -6.41
C HIS A 62 0.29 5.53 -7.93
N ASN A 63 0.85 6.65 -8.38
CA ASN A 63 0.78 7.05 -9.78
C ASN A 63 1.66 6.18 -10.69
N THR A 64 2.80 5.67 -10.19
CA THR A 64 3.77 4.92 -11.01
C THR A 64 3.59 3.42 -10.94
N MET A 65 3.12 2.88 -9.82
CA MET A 65 2.98 1.44 -9.60
C MET A 65 1.51 1.04 -9.50
N PHE A 66 0.73 1.59 -8.58
CA PHE A 66 -0.65 1.14 -8.41
C PHE A 66 -1.53 1.45 -9.63
N TRP A 67 -1.57 2.71 -10.05
CA TRP A 67 -2.45 3.20 -11.11
C TRP A 67 -2.16 2.55 -12.46
N ASN A 68 -0.89 2.25 -12.76
CA ASN A 68 -0.52 1.63 -14.03
C ASN A 68 -1.03 0.18 -14.19
N HIS A 69 -1.29 -0.52 -13.07
CA HIS A 69 -1.77 -1.91 -13.10
C HIS A 69 -3.27 -2.03 -12.82
N VAL A 70 -3.86 -1.00 -12.22
CA VAL A 70 -5.25 -1.01 -11.77
C VAL A 70 -6.10 -0.03 -12.58
N GLY A 71 -5.56 1.17 -12.85
CA GLY A 71 -6.13 2.21 -13.70
C GLY A 71 -7.60 2.51 -13.43
N GLU A 72 -8.32 2.79 -14.51
CA GLU A 72 -9.76 3.06 -14.50
C GLU A 72 -10.62 1.85 -14.08
N ARG A 73 -10.06 0.63 -13.95
CA ARG A 73 -10.87 -0.53 -13.51
C ARG A 73 -11.40 -0.35 -12.08
N PHE A 74 -10.77 0.52 -11.28
CA PHE A 74 -11.21 0.86 -9.94
C PHE A 74 -11.97 2.19 -9.85
N THR A 75 -12.10 2.94 -10.94
CA THR A 75 -12.77 4.24 -10.96
C THR A 75 -13.92 4.19 -11.95
N SER A 76 -15.15 4.42 -11.50
CA SER A 76 -16.34 4.49 -12.38
C SER A 76 -16.31 5.65 -13.37
N ASP A 77 -15.36 6.57 -13.22
CA ASP A 77 -15.40 7.89 -13.84
C ASP A 77 -14.37 7.96 -14.98
N GLN A 78 -14.87 8.02 -16.20
CA GLN A 78 -14.04 8.19 -17.40
C GLN A 78 -13.24 9.50 -17.31
N GLY A 79 -11.94 9.43 -17.58
CA GLY A 79 -11.06 10.62 -17.59
C GLY A 79 -10.44 10.97 -16.23
N MET A 80 -10.56 10.10 -15.22
CA MET A 80 -9.85 10.27 -13.96
C MET A 80 -8.33 10.15 -14.18
N THR A 81 -7.57 11.17 -13.77
CA THR A 81 -6.11 11.11 -13.81
C THR A 81 -5.57 10.38 -12.58
N PRO A 82 -4.38 9.75 -12.65
CA PRO A 82 -3.75 9.10 -11.50
C PRO A 82 -3.65 10.03 -10.29
N GLN A 83 -3.27 11.29 -10.51
CA GLN A 83 -3.13 12.26 -9.43
C GLN A 83 -4.48 12.61 -8.80
N LEU A 84 -5.52 12.80 -9.62
CA LEU A 84 -6.86 13.08 -9.09
C LEU A 84 -7.38 11.89 -8.27
N ALA A 85 -7.19 10.66 -8.73
CA ALA A 85 -7.54 9.48 -7.94
C ALA A 85 -6.79 9.41 -6.61
N TYR A 86 -5.49 9.73 -6.61
CA TYR A 86 -4.70 9.81 -5.39
C TYR A 86 -5.20 10.89 -4.42
N ASP A 87 -5.58 12.05 -4.94
CA ASP A 87 -6.07 13.16 -4.12
C ASP A 87 -7.41 12.79 -3.45
N HIS A 88 -8.30 12.12 -4.18
CA HIS A 88 -9.55 11.58 -3.62
C HIS A 88 -9.27 10.54 -2.52
N MET A 89 -8.37 9.60 -2.79
CA MET A 89 -7.93 8.57 -1.84
C MET A 89 -7.33 9.18 -0.56
N THR A 90 -6.52 10.23 -0.71
CA THR A 90 -5.89 10.96 0.39
C THR A 90 -6.89 11.74 1.21
N MET A 91 -7.85 12.40 0.55
CA MET A 91 -8.94 13.12 1.22
C MET A 91 -9.77 12.17 2.09
N GLU A 92 -10.18 11.02 1.55
CA GLU A 92 -10.91 10.00 2.32
C GLU A 92 -10.06 9.51 3.50
N SER A 93 -8.79 9.21 3.26
CA SER A 93 -7.89 8.74 4.32
C SER A 93 -7.75 9.74 5.45
N ASN A 94 -7.66 11.04 5.14
CA ASN A 94 -7.57 12.11 6.14
C ASN A 94 -8.82 12.21 7.02
N ILE A 95 -10.01 11.94 6.47
CA ILE A 95 -11.25 11.87 7.26
C ILE A 95 -11.17 10.69 8.22
N VAL A 96 -10.81 9.51 7.73
CA VAL A 96 -10.71 8.30 8.55
C VAL A 96 -9.64 8.43 9.63
N VAL A 97 -8.51 9.08 9.36
CA VAL A 97 -7.48 9.37 10.37
C VAL A 97 -8.05 10.20 11.52
N LYS A 98 -8.84 11.23 11.24
CA LYS A 98 -9.50 12.03 12.28
C LYS A 98 -10.48 11.21 13.11
N GLU A 99 -11.25 10.34 12.45
CA GLU A 99 -12.17 9.41 13.13
C GLU A 99 -11.41 8.42 14.03
N LEU A 100 -10.26 7.90 13.56
CA LEU A 100 -9.38 7.05 14.36
C LEU A 100 -8.84 7.82 15.56
N PHE A 101 -8.31 9.03 15.40
CA PHE A 101 -7.82 9.82 16.54
C PHE A 101 -8.90 10.08 17.58
N HIS A 102 -10.14 10.31 17.15
CA HIS A 102 -11.26 10.46 18.08
C HIS A 102 -11.59 9.15 18.80
N LYS A 103 -11.61 8.01 18.08
CA LYS A 103 -11.97 6.70 18.64
C LYS A 103 -10.89 6.12 19.55
N ILE A 104 -9.62 6.23 19.18
CA ILE A 104 -8.49 5.51 19.80
C ILE A 104 -7.35 6.41 20.31
N GLY A 105 -7.36 7.71 20.02
CA GLY A 105 -6.32 8.62 20.50
C GLY A 105 -6.24 8.66 22.03
N GLY A 106 -5.03 8.48 22.57
CA GLY A 106 -4.77 8.44 24.01
C GLY A 106 -5.29 7.20 24.73
N LYS A 107 -5.80 6.18 24.02
CA LYS A 107 -6.28 4.91 24.59
C LYS A 107 -5.25 3.80 24.32
N ASP A 108 -5.32 2.71 25.08
CA ASP A 108 -4.37 1.59 25.04
C ASP A 108 -4.90 0.40 24.22
N PHE A 109 -5.29 0.63 22.98
CA PHE A 109 -5.85 -0.43 22.14
C PHE A 109 -4.76 -1.28 21.48
N ILE A 110 -4.78 -2.58 21.73
CA ILE A 110 -3.94 -3.56 21.04
C ILE A 110 -4.72 -4.30 19.97
N LEU A 111 -4.05 -4.68 18.88
CA LEU A 111 -4.63 -5.57 17.87
C LEU A 111 -4.86 -6.96 18.47
N LYS A 112 -6.11 -7.41 18.48
CA LYS A 112 -6.50 -8.75 18.92
C LYS A 112 -6.64 -9.71 17.75
N GLU A 113 -7.23 -9.24 16.66
CA GLU A 113 -7.48 -10.06 15.47
C GLU A 113 -7.47 -9.18 14.20
N PHE A 114 -6.96 -9.74 13.10
CA PHE A 114 -7.01 -9.12 11.78
C PHE A 114 -7.37 -10.16 10.72
N VAL A 115 -8.48 -9.95 10.01
CA VAL A 115 -8.99 -10.92 9.03
C VAL A 115 -9.43 -10.21 7.76
N CYS A 116 -8.97 -10.70 6.61
CA CYS A 116 -9.43 -10.27 5.29
C CYS A 116 -10.44 -11.29 4.75
N LYS A 117 -11.70 -10.86 4.60
CA LYS A 117 -12.81 -11.76 4.26
C LYS A 117 -12.92 -12.07 2.76
N ARG A 118 -12.34 -11.24 1.90
CA ARG A 118 -12.36 -11.43 0.45
C ARG A 118 -11.11 -12.17 -0.01
N ALA A 119 -11.26 -12.92 -1.10
CA ALA A 119 -10.10 -13.46 -1.82
C ALA A 119 -9.16 -12.32 -2.22
N SER A 120 -7.86 -12.57 -2.11
CA SER A 120 -6.84 -11.62 -2.55
C SER A 120 -6.85 -11.49 -4.07
N GLU A 121 -6.64 -10.28 -4.56
CA GLU A 121 -6.67 -9.97 -5.99
C GLU A 121 -5.27 -9.59 -6.50
N LYS A 122 -4.79 -10.28 -7.55
CA LYS A 122 -3.44 -10.06 -8.10
C LYS A 122 -3.48 -9.04 -9.24
N TYR A 123 -2.66 -8.00 -9.13
CA TYR A 123 -2.50 -6.93 -10.12
C TYR A 123 -1.04 -6.80 -10.50
N GLY A 124 -0.64 -7.47 -11.58
CA GLY A 124 0.73 -7.47 -12.06
C GLY A 124 1.74 -7.83 -10.95
N PRO A 125 2.54 -6.86 -10.46
CA PRO A 125 3.60 -7.10 -9.50
C PRO A 125 3.16 -7.08 -8.02
N PHE A 126 1.90 -6.77 -7.72
CA PHE A 126 1.38 -6.73 -6.35
C PHE A 126 0.06 -7.50 -6.19
N THR A 127 -0.30 -7.74 -4.93
CA THR A 127 -1.55 -8.39 -4.54
C THR A 127 -2.30 -7.51 -3.55
N LEU A 128 -3.61 -7.36 -3.71
CA LEU A 128 -4.47 -6.66 -2.76
C LEU A 128 -5.21 -7.66 -1.86
N HIS A 129 -5.02 -7.51 -0.56
CA HIS A 129 -5.79 -8.19 0.47
C HIS A 129 -6.96 -7.29 0.83
N MET A 130 -8.19 -7.73 0.56
CA MET A 130 -9.38 -6.88 0.53
C MET A 130 -10.39 -7.25 1.64
N GLY A 131 -11.21 -6.28 2.03
CA GLY A 131 -12.30 -6.51 2.98
C GLY A 131 -11.77 -6.91 4.36
N CYS A 132 -10.66 -6.30 4.76
CA CYS A 132 -10.03 -6.57 6.03
C CYS A 132 -10.74 -5.86 7.18
N ILE A 133 -10.78 -6.53 8.32
CA ILE A 133 -11.40 -6.08 9.56
C ILE A 133 -10.39 -6.30 10.67
N SER A 134 -10.24 -5.29 11.53
CA SER A 134 -9.37 -5.32 12.69
C SER A 134 -10.21 -5.29 13.95
N THR A 135 -9.99 -6.22 14.87
CA THR A 135 -10.58 -6.18 16.20
C THR A 135 -9.51 -5.78 17.19
N LEU A 136 -9.79 -4.70 17.93
CA LEU A 136 -8.94 -4.12 18.94
C LEU A 136 -9.47 -4.46 20.33
N TYR A 137 -8.57 -4.53 21.30
CA TYR A 137 -8.89 -4.74 22.70
C TYR A 137 -8.10 -3.75 23.56
N SER A 138 -8.76 -3.11 24.51
CA SER A 138 -8.11 -2.26 25.52
C SER A 138 -7.87 -3.08 26.79
N PRO A 139 -6.60 -3.30 27.20
CA PRO A 139 -6.29 -3.96 28.45
C PRO A 139 -6.79 -3.20 29.68
N SER A 140 -6.78 -1.85 29.65
CA SER A 140 -7.22 -1.01 30.76
C SER A 140 -8.72 -1.05 30.98
N THR A 141 -9.53 -0.91 29.92
CA THR A 141 -11.00 -0.82 30.04
C THR A 141 -11.71 -2.14 29.79
N LYS A 142 -11.00 -3.16 29.28
CA LYS A 142 -11.57 -4.44 28.79
C LYS A 142 -12.50 -4.27 27.59
N GLU A 143 -12.55 -3.08 26.98
CA GLU A 143 -13.36 -2.80 25.80
C GLU A 143 -12.81 -3.55 24.58
N THR A 144 -13.71 -4.01 23.71
CA THR A 144 -13.38 -4.53 22.39
C THR A 144 -14.04 -3.64 21.34
N MET A 145 -13.27 -3.26 20.32
CA MET A 145 -13.75 -2.43 19.20
C MET A 145 -13.40 -3.11 17.88
N THR A 146 -14.30 -3.05 16.91
CA THR A 146 -14.02 -3.51 15.55
C THR A 146 -13.90 -2.31 14.62
N LEU A 147 -12.85 -2.29 13.83
CA LEU A 147 -12.55 -1.26 12.84
C LEU A 147 -12.47 -1.88 11.45
N SER A 148 -13.05 -1.18 10.48
CA SER A 148 -12.91 -1.49 9.06
C SER A 148 -12.02 -0.47 8.33
N SER A 149 -11.41 0.48 9.04
CA SER A 149 -10.58 1.55 8.50
C SER A 149 -9.37 1.04 7.69
N PHE A 150 -8.78 -0.10 8.08
CA PHE A 150 -7.64 -0.73 7.41
C PHE A 150 -8.10 -1.79 6.41
N ARG A 151 -9.01 -1.41 5.51
CA ARG A 151 -9.79 -2.35 4.68
C ARG A 151 -9.00 -3.08 3.60
N THR A 152 -7.93 -2.46 3.12
CA THR A 152 -7.14 -2.98 2.00
C THR A 152 -5.65 -2.87 2.28
N ILE A 153 -4.94 -4.01 2.23
CA ILE A 153 -3.49 -4.09 2.37
C ILE A 153 -2.89 -4.51 1.03
N LEU A 154 -1.89 -3.75 0.57
CA LEU A 154 -1.09 -4.08 -0.60
C LEU A 154 0.09 -4.95 -0.18
N GLU A 155 0.28 -6.06 -0.90
CA GLU A 155 1.45 -6.92 -0.81
C GLU A 155 2.32 -6.76 -2.05
N TYR A 156 3.60 -6.46 -1.86
CA TYR A 156 4.60 -6.36 -2.90
C TYR A 156 5.86 -7.12 -2.46
N LYS A 157 6.26 -8.13 -3.26
CA LYS A 157 7.43 -8.98 -2.99
C LYS A 157 7.45 -9.57 -1.55
N GLY A 158 6.30 -10.04 -1.08
CA GLY A 158 6.15 -10.62 0.27
C GLY A 158 6.23 -9.61 1.42
N LYS A 159 6.15 -8.31 1.13
CA LYS A 159 6.07 -7.23 2.11
C LYS A 159 4.78 -6.45 1.95
N TYR A 160 4.38 -5.75 3.01
CA TYR A 160 3.02 -5.23 3.14
C TYR A 160 2.99 -3.72 3.39
N LYS A 161 1.96 -3.07 2.86
CA LYS A 161 1.70 -1.63 3.04
C LYS A 161 0.21 -1.37 3.00
N LEU A 162 -0.27 -0.33 3.66
CA LEU A 162 -1.66 0.07 3.56
C LEU A 162 -1.90 0.66 2.16
N TYR A 163 -2.98 0.27 1.49
CA TYR A 163 -3.36 0.92 0.24
C TYR A 163 -3.84 2.35 0.52
N HIS A 164 -4.93 2.48 1.27
CA HIS A 164 -5.44 3.71 1.86
C HIS A 164 -6.37 3.38 3.04
N LEU A 165 -6.82 4.40 3.77
CA LEU A 165 -7.85 4.24 4.79
C LEU A 165 -9.22 4.50 4.17
N LYS A 166 -10.18 3.60 4.39
CA LYS A 166 -11.52 3.69 3.80
C LYS A 166 -12.58 3.94 4.87
N ARG A 167 -13.57 4.77 4.54
CA ARG A 167 -14.75 5.02 5.40
C ARG A 167 -15.73 3.85 5.32
N GLU A 168 -16.49 3.65 6.40
CA GLU A 168 -17.61 2.69 6.49
C GLU A 168 -18.77 3.04 5.56
#